data_AF-A0A926FJ82-F1
#
_entry.id   AF-A0A926FJ82-F1
#
_cell.length_a   1.000
_cell.length_b   1.000
_cell.length_c   1.000
_cell.angle_alpha   90.00
_cell.angle_beta   90.00
_cell.angle_gamma   90.00
#
_symmetry.space_group_name_H-M   'P 1'
#
loop_
_entity.id
_entity.type
_entity.pdbx_description
1 polymer ?
#
loop_
_entity_poly.entity_id
_entity_poly.type
_entity_poly.pdbx_seq_one_letter_code
_entity_poly.pdbx_strand_id
1 'polypeptide(L)'
;WRSDGREIFYRAPDQKIMAVDIGSGPDFQAGIPRPLFPGQFQSGTARNKYVAASDGQRFLLVAPLGRESMTPTTIVVNWFAELGK
;
A
#
# COMPACT_ATOMS: atom_id res chain seq x y z
N TRP A 1 -1.64 11.94 -3.96
CA TRP A 1 -1.28 13.18 -4.67
C TRP A 1 -0.26 13.89 -3.82
N ARG A 2 0.67 14.62 -4.44
CA ARG A 2 1.52 15.57 -3.71
C ARG A 2 0.67 16.73 -3.20
N SER A 3 1.08 17.37 -2.11
CA SER A 3 0.22 18.37 -1.43
C SER A 3 -0.10 19.59 -2.30
N ASP A 4 0.73 19.89 -3.29
CA ASP A 4 0.53 21.00 -4.22
C ASP A 4 -0.32 20.64 -5.46
N GLY A 5 -0.80 19.39 -5.55
CA GLY A 5 -1.66 18.92 -6.64
C GLY A 5 -0.97 18.75 -8.00
N ARG A 6 0.35 18.99 -8.10
CA ARG A 6 1.09 18.93 -9.38
C ARG A 6 1.58 17.53 -9.74
N GLU A 7 1.34 16.55 -8.87
CA GLU A 7 1.81 15.19 -9.07
C GLU A 7 0.88 14.16 -8.41
N ILE A 8 0.57 13.10 -9.15
CA ILE A 8 -0.20 11.94 -8.67
C ILE A 8 0.77 10.78 -8.47
N PHE A 9 0.65 10.13 -7.32
CA PHE A 9 1.31 8.86 -7.03
C PHE A 9 0.29 7.74 -7.05
N TYR A 10 0.57 6.64 -7.73
CA TYR A 10 -0.29 5.46 -7.77
C TYR A 10 0.52 4.16 -7.77
N ARG A 11 -0.11 3.06 -7.34
CA ARG A 11 0.47 1.72 -7.42
C ARG A 11 0.05 1.06 -8.74
N ALA A 12 1.01 0.66 -9.57
CA ALA A 12 0.76 -0.11 -10.78
C ALA A 12 0.49 -1.60 -10.47
N PRO A 13 -0.11 -2.36 -11.41
CA PRO A 13 -0.36 -3.80 -11.22
C PRO A 13 0.90 -4.62 -10.91
N ASP A 14 2.04 -4.22 -11.44
CA ASP A 14 3.37 -4.81 -11.19
C ASP A 14 4.00 -4.38 -9.85
N GLN A 15 3.19 -3.79 -8.96
CA GLN A 15 3.56 -3.32 -7.62
C GLN A 15 4.53 -2.14 -7.59
N LYS A 16 4.87 -1.50 -8.72
CA LYS A 16 5.66 -0.26 -8.67
C LYS A 16 4.83 0.90 -8.16
N ILE A 17 5.47 1.78 -7.38
CA ILE A 17 4.96 3.14 -7.20
C ILE A 17 5.34 3.95 -8.43
N MET A 18 4.34 4.58 -9.02
CA MET A 18 4.43 5.41 -10.20
C MET A 18 4.12 6.86 -9.84
N ALA A 19 4.69 7.79 -10.58
CA ALA A 19 4.38 9.21 -10.53
C ALA A 19 3.89 9.71 -11.89
N VAL A 20 2.95 10.64 -11.87
CA VAL A 20 2.43 11.35 -13.04
C VAL A 20 2.38 12.84 -12.71
N ASP A 21 3.05 13.65 -13.51
CA ASP A 21 2.95 15.10 -13.38
C ASP A 21 1.58 15.56 -13.89
N ILE A 22 1.01 16.54 -13.19
CA ILE A 22 -0.27 17.16 -13.54
C ILE A 22 -0.03 18.61 -13.95
N GLY A 23 -0.51 18.94 -15.15
CA GLY A 23 -0.47 20.30 -15.68
C GLY A 23 -1.35 21.25 -14.87
N SER A 24 -0.94 22.50 -14.75
CA SER A 24 -1.64 23.55 -14.00
C SER A 24 -2.63 24.35 -14.86
N GLY A 25 -3.01 23.82 -16.02
CA GLY A 25 -3.94 24.46 -16.94
C GLY A 25 -5.41 24.35 -16.49
N PRO A 26 -6.33 25.03 -17.19
CA PRO A 26 -7.77 24.92 -16.92
C PRO A 26 -8.31 23.52 -17.22
N ASP A 27 -7.67 22.81 -18.14
CA ASP A 27 -7.99 21.43 -18.48
C ASP A 27 -7.08 20.45 -17.73
N PHE A 28 -7.64 19.31 -17.35
CA PHE A 28 -6.86 18.23 -16.76
C PHE A 28 -5.85 17.68 -17.79
N GLN A 29 -4.57 17.84 -17.49
CA GLN A 29 -3.47 17.33 -18.31
C GLN A 29 -2.58 16.44 -17.46
N ALA A 30 -2.51 15.15 -17.81
CA ALA A 30 -1.64 14.19 -17.17
C ALA A 30 -0.42 13.91 -18.05
N GLY A 31 0.77 13.94 -17.45
CA GLY A 31 2.02 13.54 -18.09
C GLY A 31 2.13 12.02 -18.28
N ILE A 32 3.26 11.59 -18.86
CA ILE A 32 3.58 10.17 -19.01
C ILE A 32 3.95 9.60 -17.62
N PRO A 33 3.32 8.49 -17.18
CA PRO A 33 3.69 7.87 -15.92
C PRO A 33 5.12 7.38 -15.90
N ARG A 34 5.85 7.68 -14.82
CA ARG A 34 7.23 7.22 -14.60
C ARG A 34 7.34 6.40 -13.32
N PRO A 35 8.13 5.31 -13.30
CA PRO A 35 8.35 4.53 -12.09
C PRO A 35 9.19 5.33 -11.10
N LEU A 36 8.83 5.26 -9.81
CA LEU A 36 9.67 5.78 -8.72
C LEU A 36 10.51 4.65 -8.10
N PHE A 37 9.85 3.57 -7.68
CA PHE A 37 10.50 2.41 -7.06
C PHE A 37 9.56 1.20 -7.02
N PRO A 38 10.08 -0.04 -6.94
CA PRO A 38 9.27 -1.22 -6.65
C PRO A 38 8.74 -1.16 -5.22
N GLY A 39 7.44 -1.42 -5.04
CA GLY A 39 6.81 -1.51 -3.72
C GLY A 39 6.59 -2.96 -3.29
N GLN A 40 6.71 -3.21 -1.99
CA GLN A 40 6.24 -4.45 -1.37
C GLN A 40 5.01 -4.13 -0.54
N PHE A 41 3.86 -4.63 -0.97
CA PHE A 41 2.58 -4.33 -0.33
C PHE A 41 2.03 -5.57 0.34
N GLN A 42 1.54 -5.40 1.57
CA GLN A 42 0.75 -6.42 2.24
C GLN A 42 -0.46 -6.80 1.38
N SER A 43 -0.68 -8.09 1.18
CA SER A 43 -1.91 -8.63 0.61
C SER A 43 -3.16 -8.23 1.42
N GLY A 44 -4.35 -8.30 0.81
CA GLY A 44 -5.63 -8.01 1.46
C GLY A 44 -6.32 -6.73 0.98
N THR A 45 -7.48 -6.43 1.57
CA THR A 45 -8.49 -5.51 1.01
C THR A 45 -8.34 -4.05 1.43
N ALA A 46 -7.35 -3.70 2.26
CA ALA A 46 -7.18 -2.32 2.72
C ALA A 46 -7.03 -1.36 1.52
N ARG A 47 -7.89 -0.34 1.47
CA ARG A 47 -7.96 0.64 0.37
C ARG A 47 -6.67 1.44 0.21
N ASN A 48 -6.12 1.91 1.33
CA ASN A 48 -4.89 2.68 1.35
C ASN A 48 -3.74 1.77 1.77
N LYS A 49 -2.75 1.58 0.89
CA LYS A 49 -1.57 0.73 1.12
C LYS A 49 -0.27 1.51 1.21
N TYR A 50 -0.34 2.82 0.95
CA TYR A 50 0.75 3.76 1.15
C TYR A 50 0.21 5.16 1.39
N VAL A 51 1.06 6.04 1.89
CA VAL A 51 0.86 7.48 1.92
C VAL A 51 2.17 8.16 1.52
N ALA A 52 2.07 9.22 0.72
CA ALA A 52 3.21 10.07 0.38
C ALA A 52 3.31 11.22 1.39
N ALA A 53 4.53 11.61 1.75
CA ALA A 53 4.78 12.86 2.45
C ALA A 53 4.33 14.05 1.59
N SER A 54 4.14 15.22 2.21
CA SER A 54 3.68 16.44 1.53
C SER A 54 4.55 16.82 0.33
N ASP A 55 5.87 16.67 0.48
CA ASP A 55 6.88 16.94 -0.55
C ASP A 55 6.96 15.87 -1.65
N GLY A 56 6.31 14.71 -1.47
CA GLY A 56 6.38 13.59 -2.40
C GLY A 56 7.72 12.85 -2.42
N GLN A 57 8.66 13.16 -1.52
CA GLN A 57 10.00 12.58 -1.50
C GLN A 57 10.12 11.35 -0.59
N ARG A 58 9.15 11.18 0.32
CA ARG A 58 9.10 10.03 1.24
C ARG A 58 7.75 9.35 1.15
N PHE A 59 7.77 8.04 1.30
CA PHE A 59 6.57 7.20 1.25
C PHE A 59 6.58 6.25 2.44
N LEU A 60 5.43 6.13 3.10
CA LEU A 60 5.17 5.08 4.06
C LEU A 60 4.32 4.01 3.37
N LEU A 61 4.78 2.76 3.40
CA LEU A 61 4.10 1.62 2.78
C LEU A 61 3.66 0.64 3.86
N VAL A 62 2.48 0.03 3.68
CA VAL A 62 2.07 -1.14 4.47
C VAL A 62 2.74 -2.38 3.87
N ALA A 63 3.87 -2.77 4.43
CA ALA A 63 4.65 -3.92 4.00
C ALA A 63 4.01 -5.25 4.46
N PRO A 64 4.24 -6.37 3.74
CA PRO A 64 3.92 -7.70 4.23
C PRO A 64 4.58 -7.96 5.60
N LEU A 65 3.90 -8.73 6.46
CA LEU A 65 4.54 -9.27 7.64
C LEU A 65 5.69 -10.20 7.21
N GLY A 66 6.84 -10.10 7.87
CA GLY A 66 7.87 -11.12 7.76
C GLY A 66 7.34 -12.46 8.29
N ARG A 67 7.85 -13.59 7.79
CA ARG A 67 7.42 -14.93 8.23
C ARG A 67 7.47 -15.11 9.74
N GLU A 68 8.41 -14.48 10.41
CA GLU A 68 8.58 -14.55 11.87
C GLU A 68 7.49 -13.78 12.64
N SER A 69 6.81 -12.83 11.99
CA SER A 69 5.71 -12.07 12.56
C SER A 69 4.34 -12.74 12.35
N MET A 70 4.28 -13.85 11.62
CA MET A 70 3.08 -14.69 11.55
C MET A 70 3.08 -15.64 12.74
N THR A 71 2.52 -15.20 13.87
CA THR A 71 2.21 -16.11 14.98
C THR A 71 1.16 -17.13 14.52
N PRO A 72 1.41 -18.44 14.69
CA PRO A 72 0.42 -19.47 14.40
C PRO A 72 -0.86 -19.21 15.21
N THR A 73 -2.01 -19.25 14.54
CA THR A 73 -3.30 -19.29 15.23
C THR A 73 -3.56 -20.73 15.64
N THR A 74 -3.58 -21.00 16.94
CA THR A 74 -4.03 -22.30 17.46
C THR A 74 -5.55 -22.36 17.41
N ILE A 75 -6.08 -23.35 16.69
CA ILE A 75 -7.51 -23.67 16.68
C ILE A 75 -7.71 -24.87 17.60
N VAL A 76 -8.45 -24.68 18.69
CA VAL A 76 -8.89 -25.78 19.56
C VAL A 76 -10.29 -26.20 19.12
N VAL A 77 -10.42 -27.46 18.71
CA VAL A 77 -11.72 -28.08 18.39
C VAL A 77 -12.09 -29.05 19.51
N ASN A 78 -13.38 -29.31 19.70
CA ASN A 78 -13.87 -30.24 20.74
C ASN A 78 -13.43 -29.91 22.18
N TRP A 79 -13.29 -28.62 22.51
CA TRP A 79 -12.80 -28.16 23.83
C TRP A 79 -13.61 -28.70 25.03
N PHE A 80 -14.88 -29.08 24.84
CA PHE A 80 -15.67 -29.76 25.87
C PHE A 80 -15.10 -31.12 26.29
N ALA A 81 -14.51 -31.89 25.34
CA ALA A 81 -13.89 -33.18 25.64
C ALA A 81 -12.63 -33.03 26.51
N GLU A 82 -11.93 -31.89 26.40
CA GLU A 82 -10.74 -31.59 27.20
C GLU A 82 -11.08 -31.09 28.62
N LEU A 83 -12.31 -30.60 28.85
CA LEU A 83 -12.76 -30.08 30.15
C LEU A 83 -13.37 -31.12 31.09
N GLY A 84 -13.46 -32.39 30.67
CA GLY A 84 -13.83 -33.50 31.56
C GLY A 84 -15.17 -33.33 32.28
N LYS A 85 -16.20 -32.81 31.59
CA LYS A 85 -17.60 -32.84 32.07
C LYS A 85 -18.43 -33.81 31.27
#